data_AF-A0A073CIP1-F1
#
_entry.id   AF-A0A073CIP1-F1
#
_cell.length_a   1.000
_cell.length_b   1.000
_cell.length_c   1.000
_cell.angle_alpha   90.00
_cell.angle_beta   90.00
_cell.angle_gamma   90.00
#
_symmetry.space_group_name_H-M   'P 1'
#
loop_
_entity.id
_entity.type
_entity.pdbx_description
1 polymer ?
#
loop_
_entity_poly.entity_id
_entity_poly.type
_entity_poly.pdbx_seq_one_letter_code
_entity_poly.pdbx_strand_id
1 'polypeptide(L)'
;MFNKFRNSQYSIYNQARNYFIQNYDQLIGIEKFIALKIYEIVNNNIQQIANDFNEASNLYPFWQNYPPEERGRYPIGDQYPWIEVGEHSIGDKLPRLLEPYFSIRDVGLPTGADVRLVLTHPEINNLTNSFTDTCWLFLDIKSVGPRDDQSHAVMSPNQISGSGIWDSVDGGVSNTVIVAKGRNKSHLFHASIPPIYILSDGTVIPVIIVILKPVYKMLSLEEQSEDGGQPLGRISFATVPNGLLLHEQPNYLAQYPNLFFPGKDDKNTNPQKMRCRVSFEVLKSIANWRFQEIVLK
;
A
#
# COMPACT_ATOMS: atom_id res chain seq x y z
N MET A 1 -22.52 15.29 -13.74
CA MET A 1 -21.63 15.49 -12.57
C MET A 1 -20.17 15.73 -12.97
N PHE A 2 -19.59 14.94 -13.88
CA PHE A 2 -18.15 14.98 -14.21
C PHE A 2 -17.54 16.36 -14.52
N ASN A 3 -18.25 17.23 -15.24
CA ASN A 3 -17.69 18.54 -15.64
C ASN A 3 -17.97 19.68 -14.64
N LYS A 4 -18.76 19.44 -13.57
CA LYS A 4 -19.23 20.50 -12.66
C LYS A 4 -18.08 21.24 -11.97
N PHE A 5 -17.03 20.53 -11.58
CA PHE A 5 -15.87 21.07 -10.85
C PHE A 5 -14.56 20.93 -11.62
N ARG A 6 -14.62 20.49 -12.89
CA ARG A 6 -13.44 20.07 -13.65
C ARG A 6 -12.43 21.18 -13.88
N ASN A 7 -12.90 22.38 -14.20
CA ASN A 7 -12.04 23.55 -14.41
C ASN A 7 -11.26 23.94 -13.14
N SER A 8 -11.93 24.00 -11.99
CA SER A 8 -11.28 24.32 -10.72
C SER A 8 -10.33 23.21 -10.29
N GLN A 9 -10.75 21.95 -10.38
CA GLN A 9 -9.91 20.79 -10.06
C GLN A 9 -8.66 20.73 -10.95
N TYR A 10 -8.78 20.99 -12.25
CA TYR A 10 -7.63 21.04 -13.17
C TYR A 10 -6.61 22.10 -12.76
N SER A 11 -7.07 23.31 -12.46
CA SER A 11 -6.19 24.42 -12.07
C SER A 11 -5.47 24.12 -10.74
N ILE A 12 -6.25 23.73 -9.72
CA ILE A 12 -5.71 23.42 -8.38
C ILE A 12 -4.78 22.20 -8.44
N TYR A 13 -5.12 21.18 -9.22
CA TYR A 13 -4.29 19.97 -9.37
C TYR A 13 -2.92 20.31 -9.92
N ASN A 14 -2.86 21.05 -11.02
CA ASN A 14 -1.58 21.41 -11.63
C ASN A 14 -0.76 22.35 -10.75
N GLN A 15 -1.41 23.25 -10.01
CA GLN A 15 -0.73 24.06 -8.98
C GLN A 15 -0.14 23.19 -7.87
N ALA A 16 -0.91 22.25 -7.33
CA ALA A 16 -0.47 21.34 -6.27
C ALA A 16 0.64 20.40 -6.74
N ARG A 17 0.54 19.87 -7.95
CA ARG A 17 1.58 19.05 -8.57
C ARG A 17 2.89 19.82 -8.65
N ASN A 18 2.88 21.03 -9.20
CA ASN A 18 4.08 21.87 -9.31
C ASN A 18 4.65 22.22 -7.93
N TYR A 19 3.78 22.53 -6.96
CA TYR A 19 4.19 22.81 -5.59
C TYR A 19 4.95 21.64 -4.97
N PHE A 20 4.41 20.42 -5.04
CA PHE A 20 5.06 19.23 -4.46
C PHE A 20 6.28 18.75 -5.26
N ILE A 21 6.40 19.06 -6.55
CA ILE A 21 7.66 18.84 -7.29
C ILE A 21 8.76 19.78 -6.77
N GLN A 22 8.43 21.07 -6.57
CA GLN A 22 9.38 22.07 -6.07
C GLN A 22 9.72 21.88 -4.59
N ASN A 23 8.78 21.34 -3.81
CA ASN A 23 8.89 21.12 -2.37
C ASN A 23 8.79 19.63 -2.01
N TYR A 24 9.48 18.78 -2.77
CA TYR A 24 9.34 17.31 -2.68
C TYR A 24 9.68 16.76 -1.29
N ASP A 25 10.55 17.42 -0.53
CA ASP A 25 10.86 17.06 0.86
C ASP A 25 9.64 17.11 1.78
N GLN A 26 8.66 17.98 1.51
CA GLN A 26 7.42 18.02 2.27
C GLN A 26 6.59 16.76 2.02
N LEU A 27 6.54 16.28 0.77
CA LEU A 27 5.84 15.04 0.43
C LEU A 27 6.50 13.83 1.09
N ILE A 28 7.85 13.79 1.12
CA ILE A 28 8.61 12.81 1.90
C ILE A 28 8.27 12.92 3.40
N GLY A 29 8.15 14.14 3.91
CA GLY A 29 7.75 14.43 5.29
C GLY A 29 6.38 13.83 5.64
N ILE A 30 5.38 14.02 4.78
CA ILE A 30 4.03 13.42 4.97
C ILE A 30 4.12 11.90 4.94
N GLU A 31 4.80 11.31 3.95
CA GLU A 31 4.98 9.85 3.86
C GLU A 31 5.60 9.28 5.14
N LYS A 32 6.65 9.93 5.65
CA LYS A 32 7.33 9.53 6.87
C LYS A 32 6.43 9.64 8.09
N PHE A 33 5.74 10.77 8.25
CA PHE A 33 4.83 10.99 9.36
C PHE A 33 3.74 9.91 9.40
N ILE A 34 3.06 9.68 8.28
CA ILE A 34 1.99 8.69 8.19
C ILE A 34 2.53 7.27 8.41
N ALA A 35 3.66 6.91 7.81
CA ALA A 35 4.28 5.59 7.99
C ALA A 35 4.60 5.30 9.46
N LEU A 36 5.28 6.24 10.13
CA LEU A 36 5.65 6.09 11.53
C LEU A 36 4.42 6.08 12.45
N LYS A 37 3.40 6.89 12.15
CA LYS A 37 2.19 6.96 12.96
C LYS A 37 1.36 5.69 12.87
N ILE A 38 1.21 5.13 11.66
CA ILE A 38 0.54 3.84 11.45
C ILE A 38 1.32 2.73 12.15
N TYR A 39 2.65 2.71 12.02
CA TYR A 39 3.50 1.75 12.73
C TYR A 39 3.30 1.83 14.24
N GLU A 40 3.35 3.03 14.83
CA GLU A 40 3.12 3.27 16.26
C GLU A 40 1.76 2.73 16.71
N ILE A 41 0.70 3.07 15.98
CA ILE A 41 -0.67 2.66 16.32
C ILE A 41 -0.83 1.15 16.24
N VAL A 42 -0.33 0.50 15.19
CA VAL A 42 -0.38 -0.96 15.06
C VAL A 42 0.46 -1.63 16.15
N ASN A 43 1.65 -1.12 16.43
CA ASN A 43 2.52 -1.67 17.49
C ASN A 43 1.87 -1.56 18.88
N ASN A 44 1.25 -0.43 19.20
CA ASN A 44 0.55 -0.23 20.47
C ASN A 44 -0.67 -1.15 20.64
N ASN A 45 -1.22 -1.66 19.53
CA ASN A 45 -2.37 -2.56 19.51
C ASN A 45 -2.00 -3.99 19.07
N ILE A 46 -0.71 -4.33 19.02
CA ILE A 46 -0.25 -5.58 18.39
C ILE A 46 -0.83 -6.81 19.08
N GLN A 47 -0.99 -6.80 20.40
CA GLN A 47 -1.56 -7.94 21.13
C GLN A 47 -3.03 -8.18 20.76
N GLN A 48 -3.82 -7.11 20.66
CA GLN A 48 -5.22 -7.23 20.25
C GLN A 48 -5.30 -7.74 18.80
N ILE A 49 -4.48 -7.18 17.91
CA ILE A 49 -4.41 -7.61 16.51
C ILE A 49 -4.03 -9.09 16.41
N ALA A 50 -3.02 -9.52 17.17
CA ALA A 50 -2.56 -10.90 17.21
C ALA A 50 -3.67 -11.84 17.69
N ASN A 51 -4.36 -11.49 18.78
CA ASN A 51 -5.45 -12.29 19.31
C ASN A 51 -6.56 -12.48 18.26
N ASP A 52 -7.02 -11.39 17.63
CA ASP A 52 -8.10 -11.43 16.65
C ASP A 52 -7.68 -12.14 15.35
N PHE A 53 -6.41 -12.02 14.93
CA PHE A 53 -5.86 -12.75 13.79
C PHE A 53 -5.75 -14.25 14.07
N ASN A 54 -5.25 -14.61 15.25
CA ASN A 54 -5.02 -16.00 15.67
C ASN A 54 -6.33 -16.73 15.97
N GLU A 55 -7.38 -16.01 16.36
CA GLU A 55 -8.71 -16.56 16.62
C GLU A 55 -9.27 -17.33 15.42
N ALA A 56 -8.90 -16.95 14.19
CA ALA A 56 -9.27 -17.71 12.99
C ALA A 56 -8.81 -19.18 13.05
N SER A 57 -7.66 -19.49 13.67
CA SER A 57 -7.21 -20.88 13.89
C SER A 57 -8.02 -21.57 14.99
N ASN A 58 -8.36 -20.87 16.08
CA ASN A 58 -9.22 -21.41 17.15
C ASN A 58 -10.63 -21.72 16.66
N LEU A 59 -11.12 -20.95 15.67
CA LEU A 59 -12.41 -21.13 15.04
C LEU A 59 -12.41 -22.24 13.98
N TYR A 60 -11.33 -23.02 13.82
CA TYR A 60 -11.23 -24.12 12.85
C TYR A 60 -12.47 -25.05 12.82
N PRO A 61 -13.07 -25.47 13.95
CA PRO A 61 -14.26 -26.33 13.91
C PRO A 61 -15.44 -25.77 13.13
N PHE A 62 -15.53 -24.44 12.98
CA PHE A 62 -16.63 -23.75 12.30
C PHE A 62 -16.45 -23.66 10.79
N TRP A 63 -15.22 -23.74 10.27
CA TRP A 63 -14.94 -23.53 8.85
C TRP A 63 -14.17 -24.69 8.19
N GLN A 64 -13.66 -25.67 8.93
CA GLN A 64 -12.86 -26.79 8.40
C GLN A 64 -13.53 -27.59 7.27
N ASN A 65 -14.86 -27.67 7.25
CA ASN A 65 -15.61 -28.39 6.21
C ASN A 65 -15.91 -27.51 4.97
N TYR A 66 -15.62 -26.22 5.05
CA TYR A 66 -15.81 -25.22 3.99
C TYR A 66 -14.58 -24.28 3.92
N PRO A 67 -13.35 -24.80 3.82
CA PRO A 67 -12.17 -23.95 3.79
C PRO A 67 -12.14 -23.15 2.49
N PRO A 68 -11.41 -22.01 2.46
CA PRO A 68 -11.15 -21.33 1.21
C PRO A 68 -10.51 -22.28 0.19
N GLU A 69 -10.97 -22.22 -1.06
CA GLU A 69 -10.41 -23.06 -2.13
C GLU A 69 -8.89 -22.84 -2.27
N GLU A 70 -8.14 -23.91 -2.47
CA GLU A 70 -6.70 -23.81 -2.75
C GLU A 70 -6.44 -22.96 -4.00
N ARG A 71 -5.46 -22.06 -3.92
CA ARG A 71 -5.10 -21.16 -5.02
C ARG A 71 -3.61 -21.27 -5.34
N GLY A 72 -3.28 -21.14 -6.62
CA GLY A 72 -1.89 -21.18 -7.12
C GLY A 72 -1.62 -22.38 -8.04
N ARG A 73 -0.37 -22.49 -8.50
CA ARG A 73 0.08 -23.63 -9.32
C ARG A 73 0.65 -24.69 -8.38
N TYR A 74 0.02 -25.87 -8.33
CA TYR A 74 0.45 -27.02 -7.51
C TYR A 74 0.49 -26.74 -6.00
N PRO A 75 -0.66 -26.48 -5.36
CA PRO A 75 -0.75 -26.39 -3.90
C PRO A 75 -0.28 -27.70 -3.24
N ILE A 76 0.38 -27.58 -2.08
CA ILE A 76 0.93 -28.72 -1.32
C ILE A 76 -0.15 -29.40 -0.45
N GLY A 77 -1.26 -28.71 -0.17
CA GLY A 77 -2.42 -29.23 0.56
C GLY A 77 -2.31 -29.14 2.09
N ASP A 78 -1.30 -28.46 2.62
CA ASP A 78 -1.00 -28.34 4.06
C ASP A 78 -1.07 -26.88 4.55
N GLN A 79 -1.66 -25.99 3.75
CA GLN A 79 -1.79 -24.56 4.01
C GLN A 79 -3.19 -24.10 3.62
N TYR A 80 -3.82 -23.29 4.48
CA TYR A 80 -5.09 -22.63 4.13
C TYR A 80 -4.83 -21.22 3.57
N PRO A 81 -5.53 -20.79 2.51
CA PRO A 81 -5.49 -19.41 2.07
C PRO A 81 -5.91 -18.45 3.21
N TRP A 82 -5.00 -17.56 3.60
CA TRP A 82 -5.14 -16.73 4.82
C TRP A 82 -5.30 -15.23 4.52
N ILE A 83 -5.73 -14.91 3.31
CA ILE A 83 -5.79 -13.54 2.78
C ILE A 83 -6.80 -12.72 3.60
N GLU A 84 -8.05 -13.19 3.66
CA GLU A 84 -9.17 -12.50 4.29
C GLU A 84 -8.98 -12.32 5.81
N VAL A 85 -8.27 -13.26 6.47
CA VAL A 85 -7.95 -13.13 7.90
C VAL A 85 -7.14 -11.85 8.14
N GLY A 86 -6.10 -11.60 7.33
CA GLY A 86 -5.32 -10.37 7.43
C GLY A 86 -6.11 -9.12 7.03
N GLU A 87 -6.90 -9.19 5.95
CA GLU A 87 -7.72 -8.07 5.49
C GLU A 87 -8.72 -7.62 6.55
N HIS A 88 -9.39 -8.54 7.25
CA HIS A 88 -10.37 -8.19 8.27
C HIS A 88 -9.74 -7.88 9.65
N SER A 89 -8.85 -8.75 10.16
CA SER A 89 -8.29 -8.57 11.50
C SER A 89 -7.30 -7.41 11.59
N ILE A 90 -6.77 -6.94 10.46
CA ILE A 90 -5.85 -5.80 10.39
C ILE A 90 -6.46 -4.67 9.54
N GLY A 91 -6.78 -4.93 8.27
CA GLY A 91 -7.26 -3.91 7.33
C GLY A 91 -8.53 -3.21 7.81
N ASP A 92 -9.63 -3.94 8.01
CA ASP A 92 -10.91 -3.37 8.48
C ASP A 92 -10.85 -2.85 9.91
N LYS A 93 -9.92 -3.36 10.72
CA LYS A 93 -9.69 -2.87 12.08
C LYS A 93 -9.01 -1.51 12.08
N LEU A 94 -8.15 -1.24 11.10
CA LEU A 94 -7.27 -0.09 11.09
C LEU A 94 -8.00 1.26 11.10
N PRO A 95 -9.07 1.52 10.33
CA PRO A 95 -9.81 2.77 10.40
C PRO A 95 -10.24 3.15 11.83
N ARG A 96 -10.75 2.17 12.59
CA ARG A 96 -11.14 2.36 13.99
C ARG A 96 -9.95 2.65 14.91
N LEU A 97 -8.77 2.09 14.62
CA LEU A 97 -7.56 2.39 15.39
C LEU A 97 -6.96 3.76 15.04
N LEU A 98 -7.22 4.27 13.83
CA LEU A 98 -6.74 5.56 13.37
C LEU A 98 -7.63 6.73 13.81
N GLU A 99 -8.94 6.51 13.97
CA GLU A 99 -9.94 7.54 14.33
C GLU A 99 -9.54 8.42 15.53
N PRO A 100 -8.96 7.90 16.64
CA PRO A 100 -8.56 8.75 17.76
C PRO A 100 -7.45 9.75 17.44
N TYR A 101 -6.72 9.52 16.35
CA TYR A 101 -5.54 10.31 15.97
C TYR A 101 -5.81 11.19 14.75
N PHE A 102 -6.77 10.85 13.90
CA PHE A 102 -7.02 11.53 12.63
C PHE A 102 -8.50 11.87 12.48
N SER A 103 -8.79 13.01 11.86
CA SER A 103 -10.13 13.17 11.25
C SER A 103 -10.15 12.42 9.93
N ILE A 104 -11.13 11.54 9.75
CA ILE A 104 -11.19 10.56 8.66
C ILE A 104 -12.40 10.84 7.76
N ARG A 105 -12.21 10.77 6.43
CA ARG A 105 -13.29 10.71 5.44
C ARG A 105 -13.11 9.54 4.49
N ASP A 106 -14.17 8.76 4.31
CA ASP A 106 -14.23 7.63 3.37
C ASP A 106 -14.77 8.09 2.00
N VAL A 107 -13.90 8.73 1.22
CA VAL A 107 -14.28 9.24 -0.11
C VAL A 107 -14.32 8.08 -1.12
N GLY A 108 -15.46 7.92 -1.80
CA GLY A 108 -15.66 6.88 -2.80
C GLY A 108 -14.73 7.02 -4.01
N LEU A 109 -14.05 5.93 -4.37
CA LEU A 109 -13.27 5.78 -5.60
C LEU A 109 -13.62 4.44 -6.28
N PRO A 110 -13.65 4.37 -7.62
CA PRO A 110 -14.03 3.15 -8.34
C PRO A 110 -12.95 2.05 -8.29
N THR A 111 -11.72 2.39 -7.91
CA THR A 111 -10.56 1.48 -7.86
C THR A 111 -9.56 1.95 -6.81
N GLY A 112 -8.81 1.03 -6.20
CA GLY A 112 -7.64 1.36 -5.38
C GLY A 112 -7.16 0.19 -4.53
N ALA A 113 -6.42 0.49 -3.46
CA ALA A 113 -5.95 -0.46 -2.43
C ALA A 113 -7.09 -0.88 -1.48
N ASP A 114 -6.87 -1.88 -0.63
CA ASP A 114 -7.89 -2.41 0.29
C ASP A 114 -8.49 -1.32 1.21
N VAL A 115 -7.62 -0.54 1.85
CA VAL A 115 -8.00 0.57 2.75
C VAL A 115 -7.68 1.91 2.10
N ARG A 116 -8.68 2.81 2.05
CA ARG A 116 -8.56 4.14 1.44
C ARG A 116 -9.21 5.21 2.32
N LEU A 117 -8.39 5.97 3.01
CA LEU A 117 -8.86 6.97 3.98
C LEU A 117 -8.27 8.33 3.65
N VAL A 118 -9.12 9.36 3.54
CA VAL A 118 -8.63 10.74 3.61
C VAL A 118 -8.39 11.04 5.09
N LEU A 119 -7.13 11.29 5.43
CA LEU A 119 -6.70 11.60 6.79
C LEU A 119 -6.39 13.10 6.88
N THR A 120 -6.95 13.77 7.88
CA THR A 120 -6.63 15.16 8.22
C THR A 120 -5.89 15.20 9.56
N HIS A 121 -4.76 15.91 9.62
CA HIS A 121 -3.96 16.05 10.84
C HIS A 121 -3.17 17.38 10.86
N PRO A 122 -3.09 18.08 12.02
CA PRO A 122 -2.33 19.34 12.14
C PRO A 122 -0.86 19.23 11.72
N GLU A 123 -0.23 18.08 11.99
CA GLU A 123 1.16 17.85 11.57
C GLU A 123 1.34 17.88 10.04
N ILE A 124 0.35 17.46 9.26
CA ILE A 124 0.40 17.58 7.79
C ILE A 124 0.38 19.06 7.40
N ASN A 125 -0.41 19.89 8.11
CA ASN A 125 -0.41 21.34 7.91
C ASN A 125 0.96 21.94 8.19
N ASN A 126 1.60 21.55 9.29
CA ASN A 126 2.94 22.00 9.66
C ASN A 126 3.98 21.57 8.61
N LEU A 127 3.99 20.30 8.23
CA LEU A 127 4.94 19.73 7.25
C LEU A 127 4.84 20.38 5.87
N THR A 128 3.66 20.92 5.53
CA THR A 128 3.42 21.53 4.22
C THR A 128 3.36 23.06 4.25
N ASN A 129 3.77 23.69 5.35
CA ASN A 129 3.69 25.14 5.53
C ASN A 129 2.29 25.69 5.18
N SER A 130 1.26 25.05 5.75
CA SER A 130 -0.16 25.33 5.54
C SER A 130 -0.70 25.10 4.12
N PHE A 131 0.03 24.41 3.24
CA PHE A 131 -0.47 24.12 1.89
C PHE A 131 -1.62 23.11 1.88
N THR A 132 -1.54 22.07 2.73
CA THR A 132 -2.64 21.14 3.01
C THR A 132 -2.49 20.54 4.40
N ASP A 133 -3.58 20.18 5.03
CA ASP A 133 -3.62 19.43 6.29
C ASP A 133 -4.08 17.98 6.09
N THR A 134 -4.19 17.53 4.83
CA THR A 134 -4.74 16.22 4.48
C THR A 134 -3.81 15.38 3.63
N CYS A 135 -4.00 14.06 3.68
CA CYS A 135 -3.43 13.11 2.73
C CYS A 135 -4.40 11.96 2.48
N TRP A 136 -4.23 11.24 1.38
CA TRP A 136 -5.01 10.04 1.09
C TRP A 136 -4.15 8.83 1.37
N LEU A 137 -4.45 8.12 2.46
CA LEU A 137 -3.84 6.84 2.74
C LEU A 137 -4.41 5.80 1.79
N PHE A 138 -3.54 5.20 0.99
CA PHE A 138 -3.78 3.97 0.24
C PHE A 138 -2.98 2.87 0.91
N LEU A 139 -3.67 1.98 1.62
CA LEU A 139 -3.05 0.91 2.38
C LEU A 139 -3.55 -0.44 1.90
N ASP A 140 -2.61 -1.35 1.67
CA ASP A 140 -2.88 -2.68 1.13
C ASP A 140 -2.36 -3.77 2.06
N ILE A 141 -3.17 -4.82 2.25
CA ILE A 141 -2.84 -5.95 3.11
C ILE A 141 -2.31 -7.11 2.25
N LYS A 142 -1.07 -7.53 2.53
CA LYS A 142 -0.39 -8.58 1.76
C LYS A 142 -0.03 -9.78 2.65
N SER A 143 -1.04 -10.54 3.09
CA SER A 143 -0.81 -11.72 3.95
C SER A 143 -0.03 -12.82 3.23
N VAL A 144 1.04 -13.35 3.85
CA VAL A 144 1.78 -14.50 3.31
C VAL A 144 2.25 -15.45 4.42
N GLY A 145 2.43 -16.72 4.06
CA GLY A 145 3.05 -17.72 4.94
C GLY A 145 4.55 -17.87 4.69
N PRO A 146 5.24 -18.77 5.41
CA PRO A 146 6.69 -18.92 5.37
C PRO A 146 7.24 -19.30 3.99
N ARG A 147 6.44 -19.94 3.14
CA ARG A 147 6.84 -20.34 1.77
C ARG A 147 6.85 -19.20 0.75
N ASP A 148 6.15 -18.11 1.05
CA ASP A 148 6.02 -16.94 0.18
C ASP A 148 6.56 -15.67 0.86
N ASP A 149 7.25 -15.80 2.00
CA ASP A 149 7.81 -14.67 2.75
C ASP A 149 9.11 -14.13 2.13
N GLN A 150 8.97 -13.48 0.99
CA GLN A 150 10.07 -12.82 0.29
C GLN A 150 10.12 -11.31 0.64
N SER A 151 11.30 -10.68 0.55
CA SER A 151 11.52 -9.24 0.84
C SER A 151 10.98 -8.30 -0.26
N HIS A 152 9.70 -8.49 -0.62
CA HIS A 152 8.96 -7.68 -1.56
C HIS A 152 7.44 -7.85 -1.38
N ALA A 153 6.67 -7.00 -2.05
CA ALA A 153 5.23 -7.16 -2.25
C ALA A 153 4.88 -7.10 -3.74
N VAL A 154 3.86 -7.87 -4.16
CA VAL A 154 3.32 -7.81 -5.52
C VAL A 154 2.21 -6.75 -5.56
N MET A 155 2.37 -5.75 -6.41
CA MET A 155 1.50 -4.57 -6.49
C MET A 155 0.85 -4.43 -7.86
N SER A 156 -0.45 -4.20 -7.85
CA SER A 156 -1.26 -3.95 -9.04
C SER A 156 -1.18 -2.49 -9.51
N PRO A 157 -1.51 -2.21 -10.78
CA PRO A 157 -1.61 -0.84 -11.30
C PRO A 157 -2.37 0.14 -10.40
N ASN A 158 -3.48 -0.31 -9.83
CA ASN A 158 -4.36 0.43 -8.92
C ASN A 158 -3.85 0.50 -7.47
N GLN A 159 -2.58 0.18 -7.22
CA GLN A 159 -1.95 0.26 -5.90
C GLN A 159 -0.68 1.13 -5.90
N ILE A 160 -0.28 1.65 -7.07
CA ILE A 160 0.90 2.51 -7.24
C ILE A 160 0.48 3.81 -7.94
N SER A 161 1.00 4.94 -7.46
CA SER A 161 0.83 6.25 -8.11
C SER A 161 1.93 6.55 -9.11
N GLY A 162 1.59 7.27 -10.19
CA GLY A 162 2.53 7.66 -11.25
C GLY A 162 2.77 9.17 -11.32
N SER A 163 3.32 9.63 -12.45
CA SER A 163 3.72 11.03 -12.65
C SER A 163 2.57 12.06 -12.61
N GLY A 164 1.32 11.64 -12.83
CA GLY A 164 0.16 12.49 -12.67
C GLY A 164 0.09 13.68 -13.60
N ILE A 165 0.29 13.49 -14.90
CA ILE A 165 0.27 14.57 -15.88
C ILE A 165 -1.18 14.82 -16.32
N TRP A 166 -1.65 16.06 -16.19
CA TRP A 166 -2.97 16.49 -16.68
C TRP A 166 -2.81 17.74 -17.56
N ASP A 167 -2.58 17.52 -18.86
CA ASP A 167 -2.16 18.56 -19.82
C ASP A 167 -3.29 19.45 -20.34
N SER A 168 -4.54 18.99 -20.27
CA SER A 168 -5.70 19.76 -20.72
C SER A 168 -6.92 19.49 -19.85
N VAL A 169 -7.74 20.53 -19.65
CA VAL A 169 -8.98 20.46 -18.84
C VAL A 169 -9.89 19.32 -19.30
N ASP A 170 -10.06 19.17 -20.62
CA ASP A 170 -10.94 18.17 -21.22
C ASP A 170 -10.37 16.74 -21.18
N GLY A 171 -9.06 16.62 -20.94
CA GLY A 171 -8.37 15.37 -20.68
C GLY A 171 -8.56 14.87 -19.24
N GLY A 172 -7.81 13.84 -18.88
CA GLY A 172 -7.71 13.35 -17.51
C GLY A 172 -6.26 13.19 -17.09
N VAL A 173 -6.05 12.88 -15.81
CA VAL A 173 -4.72 12.58 -15.30
C VAL A 173 -4.20 11.30 -15.96
N SER A 174 -2.97 11.35 -16.44
CA SER A 174 -2.24 10.23 -17.04
C SER A 174 -0.91 10.01 -16.33
N ASN A 175 -0.38 8.80 -16.43
CA ASN A 175 0.88 8.43 -15.77
C ASN A 175 1.90 7.95 -16.79
N THR A 176 3.14 8.40 -16.60
CA THR A 176 4.30 7.89 -17.33
C THR A 176 4.51 6.41 -16.97
N VAL A 177 4.82 5.60 -17.97
CA VAL A 177 5.04 4.15 -17.79
C VAL A 177 6.29 3.91 -16.95
N ILE A 178 6.19 3.02 -15.95
CA ILE A 178 7.33 2.54 -15.17
C ILE A 178 7.91 1.30 -15.84
N VAL A 179 9.23 1.22 -15.96
CA VAL A 179 9.90 -0.01 -16.40
C VAL A 179 10.26 -0.84 -15.17
N ALA A 180 9.49 -1.89 -14.90
CA ALA A 180 9.78 -2.82 -13.82
C ALA A 180 10.95 -3.73 -14.25
N LYS A 181 12.15 -3.48 -13.71
CA LYS A 181 13.41 -4.10 -14.14
C LYS A 181 14.00 -4.99 -13.05
N GLY A 182 13.97 -6.30 -13.30
CA GLY A 182 14.69 -7.29 -12.50
C GLY A 182 16.05 -7.63 -13.11
N ARG A 183 16.76 -8.58 -12.48
CA ARG A 183 18.09 -9.02 -12.94
C ARG A 183 18.08 -9.61 -14.36
N ASN A 184 17.05 -10.38 -14.71
CA ASN A 184 16.99 -11.16 -15.95
C ASN A 184 15.82 -10.77 -16.87
N LYS A 185 14.83 -10.03 -16.38
CA LYS A 185 13.59 -9.72 -17.09
C LYS A 185 13.13 -8.32 -16.75
N SER A 186 12.40 -7.70 -17.67
CA SER A 186 11.69 -6.45 -17.45
C SER A 186 10.31 -6.48 -18.10
N HIS A 187 9.39 -5.66 -17.60
CA HIS A 187 8.15 -5.34 -18.30
C HIS A 187 7.73 -3.90 -18.03
N LEU A 188 6.78 -3.42 -18.82
CA LEU A 188 6.12 -2.15 -18.60
C LEU A 188 5.07 -2.31 -17.49
N PHE A 189 5.04 -1.36 -16.56
CA PHE A 189 4.09 -1.27 -15.47
C PHE A 189 3.34 0.05 -15.56
N HIS A 190 2.02 -0.04 -15.67
CA HIS A 190 1.14 1.09 -15.92
C HIS A 190 0.45 1.52 -14.63
N ALA A 191 1.18 2.19 -13.73
CA ALA A 191 0.60 2.75 -12.51
C ALA A 191 -0.65 3.60 -12.82
N SER A 192 -1.75 3.39 -12.09
CA SER A 192 -3.06 3.98 -12.43
C SER A 192 -3.60 4.95 -11.38
N ILE A 193 -2.90 5.15 -10.27
CA ILE A 193 -3.27 6.14 -9.26
C ILE A 193 -2.59 7.49 -9.60
N PRO A 194 -3.29 8.64 -9.53
CA PRO A 194 -2.64 9.95 -9.59
C PRO A 194 -1.89 10.22 -8.27
N PRO A 195 -0.79 10.97 -8.29
CA PRO A 195 -0.01 11.25 -7.07
C PRO A 195 -0.74 12.17 -6.08
N ILE A 196 -1.73 12.93 -6.55
CA ILE A 196 -2.51 13.89 -5.77
C ILE A 196 -3.97 13.78 -6.23
N TYR A 197 -4.93 14.00 -5.35
CA TYR A 197 -6.33 14.20 -5.70
C TYR A 197 -6.79 15.59 -5.28
N ILE A 198 -7.72 16.18 -6.04
CA ILE A 198 -8.43 17.41 -5.66
C ILE A 198 -9.91 17.08 -5.50
N LEU A 199 -10.47 17.30 -4.31
CA LEU A 199 -11.91 17.11 -4.09
C LEU A 199 -12.72 18.25 -4.71
N SER A 200 -14.04 18.07 -4.81
CA SER A 200 -14.94 19.08 -5.38
C SER A 200 -14.97 20.40 -4.61
N ASP A 201 -14.58 20.38 -3.33
CA ASP A 201 -14.43 21.56 -2.47
C ASP A 201 -13.06 22.25 -2.60
N GLY A 202 -12.16 21.71 -3.43
CA GLY A 202 -10.81 22.23 -3.62
C GLY A 202 -9.76 21.65 -2.67
N THR A 203 -10.11 20.74 -1.76
CA THR A 203 -9.15 20.08 -0.86
C THR A 203 -8.04 19.40 -1.68
N VAL A 204 -6.78 19.72 -1.39
CA VAL A 204 -5.59 19.12 -2.01
C VAL A 204 -5.12 17.92 -1.20
N ILE A 205 -5.08 16.74 -1.81
CA ILE A 205 -4.85 15.49 -1.09
C ILE A 205 -3.71 14.69 -1.74
N PRO A 206 -2.44 14.83 -1.30
CA PRO A 206 -1.35 13.96 -1.73
C PRO A 206 -1.61 12.50 -1.32
N VAL A 207 -1.27 11.55 -2.19
CA VAL A 207 -1.45 10.11 -1.96
C VAL A 207 -0.26 9.51 -1.24
N ILE A 208 -0.51 8.75 -0.17
CA ILE A 208 0.49 8.04 0.62
C ILE A 208 0.24 6.54 0.50
N ILE A 209 1.23 5.78 0.04
CA ILE A 209 1.08 4.35 -0.25
C ILE A 209 1.81 3.52 0.81
N VAL A 210 1.05 2.74 1.56
CA VAL A 210 1.55 1.86 2.62
C VAL A 210 1.18 0.42 2.32
N ILE A 211 2.11 -0.49 2.56
CA ILE A 211 1.90 -1.92 2.48
C ILE A 211 2.03 -2.46 3.89
N LEU A 212 0.98 -3.12 4.39
CA LEU A 212 1.08 -3.97 5.57
C LEU A 212 1.16 -5.41 5.10
N LYS A 213 2.23 -6.10 5.49
CA LYS A 213 2.48 -7.49 5.13
C LYS A 213 2.45 -8.36 6.39
N PRO A 214 1.27 -8.85 6.81
CA PRO A 214 1.17 -9.85 7.86
C PRO A 214 1.85 -11.14 7.39
N VAL A 215 2.75 -11.68 8.22
CA VAL A 215 3.36 -12.97 7.97
C VAL A 215 3.01 -13.91 9.09
N TYR A 216 2.27 -14.94 8.72
CA TYR A 216 1.87 -15.99 9.64
C TYR A 216 2.88 -17.13 9.64
N LYS A 217 2.95 -17.82 10.78
CA LYS A 217 3.64 -19.10 10.92
C LYS A 217 2.73 -20.21 10.40
N MET A 218 3.29 -21.38 10.14
CA MET A 218 2.51 -22.60 9.92
C MET A 218 2.94 -23.58 11.00
N LEU A 219 2.09 -23.79 12.01
CA LEU A 219 2.43 -24.68 13.14
C LEU A 219 2.63 -26.13 12.70
N SER A 220 1.97 -26.53 11.60
CA SER A 220 2.17 -27.83 10.95
C SER A 220 3.58 -28.07 10.41
N LEU A 221 4.42 -27.03 10.30
CA LEU A 221 5.82 -27.13 9.88
C LEU A 221 6.80 -27.20 11.06
N GLU A 222 6.33 -27.00 12.30
CA GLU A 222 7.19 -27.04 13.49
C GLU A 222 7.45 -28.49 13.92
N GLU A 223 8.71 -28.83 14.20
CA GLU A 223 9.08 -30.18 14.62
C GLU A 223 8.31 -30.57 15.88
N GLN A 224 7.66 -31.74 15.85
CA GLN A 224 6.86 -32.31 16.96
C GLN A 224 5.52 -31.62 17.25
N SER A 225 5.03 -30.73 16.39
CA SER A 225 3.67 -30.18 16.54
C SER A 225 2.61 -31.19 16.08
N GLU A 226 1.75 -31.64 17.01
CA GLU A 226 0.45 -32.24 16.66
C GLU A 226 -0.62 -31.15 16.38
N ASP A 227 -0.26 -29.88 16.63
CA ASP A 227 -1.15 -28.74 16.52
C ASP A 227 -1.11 -28.11 15.12
N GLY A 228 -2.28 -27.71 14.64
CA GLY A 228 -2.47 -27.03 13.37
C GLY A 228 -2.62 -25.53 13.54
N GLY A 229 -2.66 -24.80 12.43
CA GLY A 229 -3.01 -23.37 12.45
C GLY A 229 -1.94 -22.46 11.88
N GLN A 230 -2.35 -21.20 11.71
CA GLN A 230 -1.57 -20.19 11.00
C GLN A 230 -1.52 -18.86 11.78
N PRO A 231 -0.91 -18.83 12.97
CA PRO A 231 -0.89 -17.64 13.81
C PRO A 231 0.03 -16.56 13.25
N LEU A 232 -0.26 -15.30 13.59
CA LEU A 232 0.55 -14.14 13.21
C LEU A 232 1.96 -14.24 13.83
N GLY A 233 3.00 -14.19 12.99
CA GLY A 233 4.40 -14.20 13.43
C GLY A 233 5.04 -12.81 13.43
N ARG A 234 4.74 -12.01 12.41
CA ARG A 234 5.20 -10.61 12.31
C ARG A 234 4.33 -9.79 11.35
N ILE A 235 4.45 -8.48 11.40
CA ILE A 235 3.90 -7.57 10.37
C ILE A 235 5.05 -6.72 9.83
N SER A 236 5.29 -6.76 8.51
CA SER A 236 6.16 -5.78 7.86
C SER A 236 5.36 -4.58 7.36
N PHE A 237 5.98 -3.41 7.42
CA PHE A 237 5.47 -2.14 6.95
C PHE A 237 6.39 -1.68 5.84
N ALA A 238 5.84 -1.35 4.67
CA ALA A 238 6.61 -0.74 3.60
C ALA A 238 5.90 0.52 3.08
N THR A 239 6.64 1.61 2.88
CA THR A 239 6.11 2.87 2.34
C THR A 239 6.69 3.15 0.98
N VAL A 240 5.86 3.03 -0.05
CA VAL A 240 6.26 3.24 -1.44
C VAL A 240 6.24 4.74 -1.72
N PRO A 241 7.31 5.30 -2.32
CA PRO A 241 7.30 6.71 -2.69
C PRO A 241 6.15 7.02 -3.65
N ASN A 242 5.52 8.16 -3.43
CA ASN A 242 4.53 8.76 -4.30
C ASN A 242 5.10 8.95 -5.72
N GLY A 243 4.23 8.87 -6.73
CA GLY A 243 4.60 8.98 -8.14
C GLY A 243 5.39 10.24 -8.52
N LEU A 244 5.21 11.38 -7.83
CA LEU A 244 6.07 12.55 -8.05
C LEU A 244 7.51 12.31 -7.56
N LEU A 245 7.67 11.62 -6.44
CA LEU A 245 8.99 11.25 -5.93
C LEU A 245 9.67 10.19 -6.82
N LEU A 246 8.87 9.31 -7.41
CA LEU A 246 9.34 8.27 -8.34
C LEU A 246 9.84 8.85 -9.65
N HIS A 247 9.09 9.77 -10.27
CA HIS A 247 9.34 10.25 -11.63
C HIS A 247 10.00 11.63 -11.73
N GLU A 248 9.72 12.54 -10.80
CA GLU A 248 10.07 13.96 -10.92
C GLU A 248 11.25 14.31 -10.01
N GLN A 249 11.01 14.45 -8.71
CA GLN A 249 12.02 14.87 -7.73
C GLN A 249 11.85 14.06 -6.45
N PRO A 250 12.88 13.32 -5.97
CA PRO A 250 14.26 13.30 -6.47
C PRO A 250 14.49 12.31 -7.63
N ASN A 251 13.43 11.75 -8.22
CA ASN A 251 13.47 10.74 -9.29
C ASN A 251 14.06 9.40 -8.82
N TYR A 252 13.39 8.77 -7.84
CA TYR A 252 13.82 7.49 -7.29
C TYR A 252 13.89 6.37 -8.32
N LEU A 253 13.14 6.43 -9.43
CA LEU A 253 13.24 5.42 -10.49
C LEU A 253 14.58 5.48 -11.22
N ALA A 254 15.16 6.67 -11.39
CA ALA A 254 16.48 6.82 -11.98
C ALA A 254 17.59 6.38 -11.00
N GLN A 255 17.44 6.72 -9.71
CA GLN A 255 18.44 6.39 -8.68
C GLN A 255 18.41 4.90 -8.28
N TYR A 256 17.23 4.29 -8.27
CA TYR A 256 16.99 2.93 -7.82
C TYR A 256 16.19 2.15 -8.87
N PRO A 257 16.80 1.82 -10.03
CA PRO A 257 16.10 1.23 -11.18
C PRO A 257 15.54 -0.17 -10.93
N ASN A 258 15.95 -0.83 -9.85
CA ASN A 258 15.48 -2.13 -9.41
C ASN A 258 14.46 -2.07 -8.26
N LEU A 259 13.98 -0.87 -7.88
CA LEU A 259 12.90 -0.70 -6.90
C LEU A 259 11.65 -1.49 -7.33
N PHE A 260 11.30 -1.37 -8.61
CA PHE A 260 10.23 -2.14 -9.25
C PHE A 260 10.81 -3.22 -10.13
N PHE A 261 10.32 -4.45 -10.00
CA PHE A 261 10.76 -5.58 -10.80
C PHE A 261 9.58 -6.49 -11.19
N PRO A 262 9.74 -7.41 -12.16
CA PRO A 262 8.61 -8.15 -12.70
C PRO A 262 7.74 -8.89 -11.68
N GLY A 263 6.42 -8.90 -11.89
CA GLY A 263 5.40 -9.56 -11.06
C GLY A 263 5.27 -11.08 -11.19
N LYS A 264 4.18 -11.63 -10.65
CA LYS A 264 3.79 -13.06 -10.76
C LYS A 264 2.94 -13.35 -12.02
N ASP A 265 2.69 -12.35 -12.87
CA ASP A 265 1.77 -12.47 -14.00
C ASP A 265 2.33 -13.26 -15.18
N ASP A 266 1.42 -13.93 -15.89
CA ASP A 266 1.71 -14.76 -17.04
C ASP A 266 1.75 -13.95 -18.34
N LYS A 267 2.28 -14.58 -19.40
CA LYS A 267 2.39 -13.98 -20.74
C LYS A 267 1.03 -13.57 -21.35
N ASN A 268 -0.06 -14.15 -20.87
CA ASN A 268 -1.42 -13.89 -21.36
C ASN A 268 -2.12 -12.77 -20.58
N THR A 269 -1.51 -12.26 -19.50
CA THR A 269 -2.08 -11.15 -18.74
C THR A 269 -2.11 -9.90 -19.61
N ASN A 270 -3.23 -9.17 -19.59
CA ASN A 270 -3.33 -7.88 -20.27
C ASN A 270 -2.15 -6.98 -19.85
N PRO A 271 -1.34 -6.45 -20.78
CA PRO A 271 -0.19 -5.61 -20.46
C PRO A 271 -0.49 -4.44 -19.51
N GLN A 272 -1.69 -3.85 -19.62
CA GLN A 272 -2.14 -2.74 -18.77
C GLN A 272 -2.50 -3.17 -17.35
N LYS A 273 -2.72 -4.47 -17.12
CA LYS A 273 -3.07 -5.07 -15.82
C LYS A 273 -1.89 -5.82 -15.18
N MET A 274 -0.73 -5.83 -15.83
CA MET A 274 0.45 -6.49 -15.27
C MET A 274 0.84 -5.84 -13.95
N ARG A 275 1.03 -6.70 -12.95
CA ARG A 275 1.52 -6.33 -11.61
C ARG A 275 3.03 -6.30 -11.62
N CYS A 276 3.59 -5.48 -10.75
CA CYS A 276 5.02 -5.46 -10.47
C CYS A 276 5.28 -5.97 -9.06
N ARG A 277 6.55 -6.11 -8.69
CA ARG A 277 7.00 -6.26 -7.32
C ARG A 277 7.71 -4.99 -6.87
N VAL A 278 7.54 -4.64 -5.60
CA VAL A 278 8.27 -3.55 -4.94
C VAL A 278 9.27 -4.14 -3.96
N SER A 279 10.56 -3.81 -4.11
CA SER A 279 11.63 -4.34 -3.26
C SER A 279 11.71 -3.61 -1.92
N PHE A 280 11.57 -4.35 -0.81
CA PHE A 280 11.68 -3.78 0.53
C PHE A 280 13.12 -3.39 0.89
N GLU A 281 14.11 -4.18 0.43
CA GLU A 281 15.53 -3.83 0.60
C GLU A 281 15.87 -2.49 -0.05
N VAL A 282 15.36 -2.25 -1.26
CA VAL A 282 15.58 -0.98 -1.95
C VAL A 282 14.87 0.17 -1.22
N LEU A 283 13.62 -0.04 -0.77
CA LEU A 283 12.91 0.96 0.04
C LEU A 283 13.70 1.32 1.31
N LYS A 284 14.24 0.32 2.01
CA LYS A 284 15.09 0.52 3.20
C LYS A 284 16.35 1.31 2.85
N SER A 285 16.96 1.06 1.69
CA SER A 285 18.14 1.80 1.23
C SER A 285 17.86 3.26 0.88
N ILE A 286 16.65 3.58 0.41
CA ILE A 286 16.21 4.96 0.21
C ILE A 286 16.10 5.69 1.55
N ALA A 287 15.43 5.08 2.53
CA ALA A 287 15.44 5.54 3.92
C ALA A 287 14.94 4.43 4.85
N ASN A 288 15.60 4.26 6.00
CA ASN A 288 15.30 3.18 6.95
C ASN A 288 13.83 3.12 7.41
N TRP A 289 13.14 4.27 7.51
CA TRP A 289 11.74 4.31 7.94
C TRP A 289 10.76 3.80 6.88
N ARG A 290 11.17 3.67 5.62
CA ARG A 290 10.33 3.13 4.55
C ARG A 290 10.10 1.62 4.65
N PHE A 291 10.85 0.93 5.51
CA PHE A 291 10.62 -0.46 5.83
C PHE A 291 10.85 -0.74 7.32
N GLN A 292 9.83 -1.22 8.02
CA GLN A 292 9.91 -1.57 9.44
C GLN A 292 9.17 -2.89 9.69
N GLU A 293 9.47 -3.55 10.79
CA GLU A 293 8.80 -4.79 11.18
C GLU A 293 8.44 -4.81 12.65
N ILE A 294 7.29 -5.40 12.96
CA ILE A 294 6.88 -5.76 14.30
C ILE A 294 6.92 -7.28 14.38
N VAL A 295 7.84 -7.82 15.16
CA VAL A 295 7.99 -9.27 15.38
C VAL A 295 7.26 -9.66 16.65
N LEU A 296 6.33 -10.61 16.54
CA LEU A 296 5.64 -11.17 17.70
C LEU A 296 6.53 -12.23 18.33
N LYS A 297 6.65 -12.18 19.66
CA LYS A 297 7.38 -13.18 20.44
C LYS A 297 6.47 -14.36 20.72
#